data_AF-A0A8D5UJT1-F1
#
_entry.id   AF-A0A8D5UJT1-F1
#
_cell.length_a   1.000
_cell.length_b   1.000
_cell.length_c   1.000
_cell.angle_alpha   90.00
_cell.angle_beta   90.00
_cell.angle_gamma   90.00
#
_symmetry.space_group_name_H-M   'P 1'
#
loop_
_entity.id
_entity.type
_entity.pdbx_description
1 polymer ?
#
loop_
_entity_poly.entity_id
_entity_poly.type
_entity_poly.pdbx_seq_one_letter_code
_entity_poly.pdbx_strand_id
1 'polypeptide(L)'
;MNGLLKFIIYAAILESASYLTPDVHYQHMIVPFILALFFAVVGHFADRWILPRLGNGPSTVAGTVFMLSVMIVGSIELPYWWISLHSAVVISMVMGAVEWVMHRFILRYRNGIKNGDRA
;
A
#
# COMPACT_ATOMS: atom_id res chain seq x y z
N MET A 1 -14.67 4.72 -0.32
CA MET A 1 -14.26 4.16 -1.62
C MET A 1 -12.75 4.21 -1.66
N ASN A 2 -12.08 3.06 -1.51
CA ASN A 2 -10.68 2.82 -1.94
C ASN A 2 -10.12 1.48 -1.45
N GLY A 3 -10.70 0.82 -0.44
CA GLY A 3 -10.20 -0.45 0.07
C GLY A 3 -10.11 -1.56 -1.00
N LEU A 4 -11.16 -1.79 -1.78
CA LEU A 4 -11.14 -2.80 -2.86
C LEU A 4 -10.13 -2.46 -3.96
N LEU A 5 -10.04 -1.19 -4.36
CA LEU A 5 -9.07 -0.75 -5.37
C LEU A 5 -7.63 -0.89 -4.87
N LYS A 6 -7.36 -0.50 -3.61
CA LYS A 6 -6.07 -0.72 -2.95
C LYS A 6 -5.72 -2.20 -2.95
N PHE A 7 -6.67 -3.06 -2.56
CA PHE A 7 -6.47 -4.51 -2.57
C PHE A 7 -6.08 -5.03 -3.95
N ILE A 8 -6.84 -4.70 -5.01
CA ILE A 8 -6.57 -5.17 -6.38
C ILE A 8 -5.20 -4.69 -6.84
N ILE A 9 -4.86 -3.42 -6.64
CA ILE A 9 -3.58 -2.87 -7.09
C ILE A 9 -2.41 -3.46 -6.30
N TYR A 10 -2.53 -3.57 -4.98
CA TYR A 10 -1.48 -4.15 -4.15
C TYR A 10 -1.27 -5.63 -4.44
N ALA A 11 -2.34 -6.40 -4.64
CA ALA A 11 -2.24 -7.79 -5.03
C ALA A 11 -1.54 -7.93 -6.38
N ALA A 12 -1.90 -7.10 -7.37
CA ALA A 12 -1.25 -7.10 -8.67
C ALA A 12 0.25 -6.75 -8.59
N ILE A 13 0.63 -5.76 -7.77
CA ILE A 13 2.04 -5.37 -7.58
C ILE A 13 2.83 -6.50 -6.92
N LEU A 14 2.32 -7.06 -5.81
CA LEU A 14 3.02 -8.10 -5.05
C LEU A 14 3.15 -9.39 -5.85
N GLU A 15 2.09 -9.81 -6.55
CA GLU A 15 2.12 -10.98 -7.42
C GLU A 15 3.04 -10.74 -8.64
N SER A 16 2.98 -9.57 -9.26
CA SER A 16 3.90 -9.27 -10.38
C SER A 16 5.37 -9.28 -9.91
N ALA A 17 5.64 -8.80 -8.69
CA ALA A 17 6.98 -8.80 -8.14
C ALA A 17 7.54 -10.23 -7.96
N SER A 18 6.72 -11.19 -7.53
CA SER A 18 7.14 -12.59 -7.38
C SER A 18 7.42 -13.29 -8.72
N TYR A 19 6.79 -12.86 -9.82
CA TYR A 19 7.10 -13.36 -11.16
C TYR A 19 8.31 -12.68 -11.80
N LEU A 20 8.52 -11.40 -11.51
CA LEU A 20 9.54 -10.59 -12.19
C LEU A 20 10.92 -10.69 -11.55
N THR A 21 10.99 -11.02 -10.27
CA THR A 21 12.28 -11.09 -9.56
C THR A 21 12.42 -12.42 -8.81
N PRO A 22 13.58 -13.09 -8.91
CA PRO A 22 13.87 -14.25 -8.06
C PRO A 22 14.04 -13.85 -6.59
N ASP A 23 14.17 -12.54 -6.33
CA ASP A 23 14.39 -11.95 -5.02
C ASP A 23 13.11 -11.84 -4.15
N VAL A 24 11.97 -12.26 -4.69
CA VAL A 24 10.66 -12.25 -4.06
C VAL A 24 10.06 -13.65 -4.22
N HIS A 25 10.02 -14.41 -3.14
CA HIS A 25 9.49 -15.77 -3.17
C HIS A 25 8.40 -15.96 -2.12
N TYR A 26 7.25 -16.44 -2.58
CA TYR A 26 6.14 -16.85 -1.73
C TYR A 26 5.92 -18.35 -1.95
N GLN A 27 6.01 -19.17 -0.90
CA GLN A 27 5.77 -20.60 -1.03
C GLN A 27 4.31 -20.91 -1.40
N HIS A 28 3.38 -20.08 -0.94
CA HIS A 28 1.96 -20.19 -1.28
C HIS A 28 1.51 -18.96 -2.05
N MET A 29 0.84 -19.19 -3.18
CA MET A 29 0.25 -18.14 -4.02
C MET A 29 -0.72 -17.23 -3.26
N ILE A 30 -1.27 -17.67 -2.12
CA ILE A 30 -2.21 -16.87 -1.33
C ILE A 30 -1.54 -15.76 -0.49
N VAL A 31 -0.24 -15.87 -0.19
CA VAL A 31 0.49 -14.91 0.66
C VAL A 31 0.43 -13.46 0.15
N PRO A 32 0.71 -13.16 -1.14
CA PRO A 32 0.62 -11.79 -1.66
C PRO A 32 -0.79 -11.22 -1.56
N PHE A 33 -1.84 -12.04 -1.68
CA PHE A 33 -3.22 -11.59 -1.49
C PHE A 33 -3.54 -11.29 -0.04
N ILE A 34 -3.05 -12.09 0.91
CA ILE A 34 -3.20 -11.82 2.34
C ILE A 34 -2.51 -10.51 2.71
N LEU A 35 -1.28 -10.30 2.23
CA LEU A 35 -0.54 -9.05 2.40
C LEU A 35 -1.28 -7.86 1.78
N ALA A 36 -1.74 -7.99 0.54
CA ALA A 36 -2.51 -6.95 -0.13
C ALA A 36 -3.79 -6.60 0.63
N LEU A 37 -4.49 -7.60 1.16
CA LEU A 37 -5.70 -7.40 1.94
C LEU A 37 -5.38 -6.67 3.25
N PHE A 38 -4.33 -7.10 3.95
CA PHE A 38 -3.87 -6.45 5.16
C PHE A 38 -3.52 -4.97 4.91
N PHE A 39 -2.72 -4.68 3.89
CA PHE A 39 -2.37 -3.31 3.50
C PHE A 39 -3.57 -2.49 3.07
N ALA A 40 -4.50 -3.08 2.32
CA ALA A 40 -5.71 -2.40 1.90
C ALA A 40 -6.62 -2.03 3.08
N VAL A 41 -6.76 -2.93 4.06
CA VAL A 41 -7.55 -2.69 5.28
C VAL A 41 -6.90 -1.59 6.12
N VAL A 42 -5.61 -1.73 6.45
CA VAL A 42 -4.87 -0.72 7.24
C VAL A 42 -4.88 0.63 6.51
N GLY A 43 -4.59 0.62 5.21
CA GLY A 43 -4.61 1.81 4.36
C GLY A 43 -5.99 2.48 4.29
N HIS A 44 -7.08 1.71 4.28
CA HIS A 44 -8.44 2.27 4.31
C HIS A 44 -8.76 2.96 5.64
N PHE A 45 -8.28 2.43 6.76
CA PHE A 45 -8.37 3.13 8.04
C PHE A 45 -7.44 4.35 8.07
N ALA A 46 -6.20 4.24 7.60
CA ALA A 46 -5.26 5.36 7.52
C ALA A 46 -5.81 6.53 6.68
N ASP A 47 -6.47 6.25 5.56
CA ASP A 47 -7.13 7.27 4.71
C ASP A 47 -8.22 8.05 5.47
N ARG A 48 -8.86 7.43 6.47
CA ARG A 48 -9.91 8.09 7.27
C ARG A 48 -9.36 8.87 8.46
N TRP A 49 -8.28 8.41 9.07
CA TRP A 49 -7.77 8.96 10.32
C TRP A 49 -6.53 9.83 10.15
N ILE A 50 -5.60 9.42 9.27
CA ILE A 50 -4.28 10.02 9.09
C ILE A 50 -4.30 11.04 7.94
N LEU A 51 -4.79 10.64 6.77
CA LEU A 51 -4.81 11.48 5.57
C LEU A 51 -5.49 12.85 5.76
N PRO A 52 -6.62 12.97 6.51
CA PRO A 52 -7.24 14.27 6.78
C PRO A 52 -6.39 15.21 7.60
N ARG A 53 -5.52 14.68 8.47
CA ARG A 53 -4.75 15.42 9.47
C ARG A 53 -3.39 15.80 8.94
N LEU A 54 -2.71 14.88 8.25
CA LEU A 54 -1.35 15.07 7.79
C LEU A 54 -1.25 15.52 6.32
N GLY A 55 -2.34 15.39 5.56
CA GLY A 55 -2.31 15.64 4.11
C GLY A 55 -1.58 14.55 3.34
N ASN A 56 -1.35 14.77 2.04
CA ASN A 56 -0.87 13.71 1.15
C ASN A 56 0.56 13.23 1.49
N GLY A 57 1.51 14.15 1.60
CA GLY A 57 2.93 13.79 1.67
C GLY A 57 3.31 12.95 2.88
N PRO A 58 3.12 13.46 4.11
CA PRO A 58 3.49 12.71 5.31
C PRO A 58 2.70 11.40 5.44
N SER A 59 1.42 11.37 5.03
CA SER A 59 0.62 10.13 5.04
C SER A 59 1.18 9.07 4.10
N THR A 60 1.62 9.47 2.91
CA THR A 60 2.22 8.55 1.94
C THR A 60 3.56 8.02 2.44
N VAL A 61 4.40 8.87 3.04
CA VAL A 61 5.68 8.43 3.62
C VAL A 61 5.44 7.42 4.74
N ALA A 62 4.50 7.71 5.65
CA ALA A 62 4.12 6.78 6.72
C ALA A 62 3.59 5.44 6.19
N GLY A 63 2.71 5.46 5.18
CA GLY A 63 2.20 4.26 4.52
C GLY A 63 3.31 3.45 3.84
N THR A 64 4.22 4.13 3.13
CA THR A 64 5.36 3.49 2.45
C THR A 64 6.29 2.81 3.45
N VAL A 65 6.67 3.51 4.53
CA VAL A 65 7.52 2.96 5.59
C VAL A 65 6.82 1.78 6.27
N PHE A 66 5.52 1.89 6.55
CA PHE A 66 4.74 0.80 7.12
C PHE A 66 4.77 -0.45 6.24
N MET A 67 4.49 -0.32 4.94
CA MET A 67 4.52 -1.43 3.99
C MET A 67 5.91 -2.08 3.92
N LEU A 68 6.97 -1.26 3.84
CA LEU A 68 8.36 -1.73 3.87
C LEU A 68 8.66 -2.52 5.15
N SER A 69 8.31 -1.97 6.32
CA SER A 69 8.54 -2.63 7.60
C SER A 69 7.81 -3.97 7.69
N VAL A 70 6.57 -4.05 7.23
CA VAL A 70 5.80 -5.32 7.25
C VAL A 70 6.46 -6.37 6.35
N MET A 71 6.89 -5.99 5.15
CA MET A 71 7.59 -6.92 4.23
C MET A 71 8.93 -7.41 4.77
N ILE A 72 9.70 -6.54 5.45
CA ILE A 72 10.97 -6.94 6.07
C ILE A 72 10.70 -7.82 7.29
N VAL A 73 9.86 -7.36 8.22
CA VAL A 73 9.61 -8.05 9.49
C VAL A 73 9.06 -9.44 9.23
N GLY A 74 8.02 -9.59 8.40
CA GLY A 74 7.54 -10.94 8.15
C GLY A 74 8.52 -11.78 7.33
N SER A 75 9.56 -11.21 6.68
CA SER A 75 10.60 -12.02 6.00
C SER A 75 11.56 -12.65 6.97
N ILE A 76 11.65 -12.08 8.16
CA ILE A 76 12.44 -12.57 9.27
C ILE A 76 11.58 -13.57 10.07
N GLU A 77 10.32 -13.23 10.30
CA GLU A 77 9.45 -13.95 11.24
C GLU A 77 8.66 -15.11 10.61
N LEU A 78 8.38 -15.11 9.30
CA LEU A 78 7.55 -16.13 8.65
C LEU A 78 8.40 -17.11 7.83
N PRO A 79 8.34 -18.43 8.14
CA PRO A 79 9.27 -19.41 7.57
C PRO A 79 9.05 -19.76 6.09
N TYR A 80 8.12 -19.12 5.39
CA TYR A 80 7.67 -19.50 4.04
C TYR A 80 7.49 -18.32 3.08
N TRP A 81 8.04 -17.18 3.44
CA TRP A 81 8.13 -16.01 2.59
C TRP A 81 9.60 -15.56 2.61
N TRP A 82 10.12 -15.14 1.47
CA TRP A 82 11.40 -14.46 1.41
C TRP A 82 11.34 -13.27 0.47
N ILE A 83 11.71 -12.09 0.98
CA ILE A 83 11.78 -10.86 0.19
C ILE A 83 13.11 -10.20 0.50
N SER A 84 13.97 -10.02 -0.50
CA SER A 84 15.22 -9.30 -0.31
C SER A 84 14.97 -7.85 0.13
N LEU A 85 15.88 -7.26 0.91
CA LEU A 85 15.76 -5.87 1.35
C LEU A 85 15.61 -4.90 0.16
N HIS A 86 16.38 -5.12 -0.91
CA HIS A 86 16.31 -4.30 -2.12
C HIS A 86 14.94 -4.39 -2.79
N SER A 87 14.40 -5.60 -2.94
CA SER A 87 13.07 -5.81 -3.52
C SER A 87 11.97 -5.22 -2.63
N ALA A 88 12.05 -5.38 -1.31
CA ALA A 88 11.10 -4.77 -0.38
C ALA A 88 11.08 -3.24 -0.50
N VAL A 89 12.26 -2.62 -0.62
CA VAL A 89 12.38 -1.17 -0.85
C VAL A 89 11.73 -0.78 -2.18
N VAL A 90 12.07 -1.44 -3.29
CA VAL A 90 11.49 -1.12 -4.60
C VAL A 90 9.97 -1.29 -4.61
N ILE A 91 9.46 -2.41 -4.10
CA ILE A 91 8.01 -2.70 -4.02
C ILE A 91 7.32 -1.62 -3.19
N SER A 92 7.84 -1.29 -2.00
CA SER A 92 7.25 -0.28 -1.14
C SER A 92 7.24 1.10 -1.79
N MET A 93 8.29 1.49 -2.52
CA MET A 93 8.31 2.75 -3.27
C MET A 93 7.25 2.79 -4.37
N VAL A 94 7.09 1.70 -5.13
CA VAL A 94 6.05 1.59 -6.17
C VAL A 94 4.66 1.70 -5.55
N MET A 95 4.41 0.97 -4.46
CA MET A 95 3.13 1.06 -3.73
C MET A 95 2.89 2.45 -3.14
N GLY A 96 3.93 3.10 -2.63
CA GLY A 96 3.87 4.48 -2.13
C GLY A 96 3.53 5.49 -3.23
N ALA A 97 4.09 5.34 -4.43
CA ALA A 97 3.75 6.15 -5.58
C ALA A 97 2.27 5.99 -5.98
N VAL A 98 1.75 4.77 -5.93
CA VAL A 98 0.31 4.50 -6.12
C VAL A 98 -0.52 5.19 -5.04
N GLU A 99 -0.16 5.06 -3.76
CA GLU A 99 -0.86 5.73 -2.66
C GLU A 99 -0.89 7.24 -2.82
N TRP A 100 0.23 7.85 -3.20
CA TRP A 100 0.31 9.28 -3.45
C TRP A 100 -0.73 9.75 -4.47
N VAL A 101 -0.87 9.00 -5.57
CA VAL A 101 -1.85 9.29 -6.63
C VAL A 101 -3.27 9.12 -6.09
N MET A 102 -3.56 8.02 -5.40
CA MET A 102 -4.88 7.77 -4.80
C MET A 102 -5.27 8.84 -3.77
N HIS A 103 -4.35 9.25 -2.91
CA HIS A 103 -4.55 10.34 -1.95
C HIS A 103 -4.87 11.66 -2.64
N ARG A 104 -4.21 12.00 -3.76
CA ARG A 104 -4.56 13.20 -4.54
C ARG A 104 -6.00 13.14 -5.04
N PHE A 105 -6.45 11.99 -5.54
CA PHE A 105 -7.83 11.81 -5.97
C PHE A 105 -8.82 11.97 -4.81
N ILE A 106 -8.56 11.33 -3.67
CA ILE A 106 -9.41 11.44 -2.46
C ILE A 106 -9.51 12.89 -1.99
N LEU A 107 -8.36 13.58 -1.85
CA LEU A 107 -8.31 14.95 -1.36
C LEU A 107 -8.98 15.92 -2.33
N ARG A 108 -8.81 15.74 -3.65
CA ARG A 108 -9.52 16.52 -4.67
C ARG A 108 -11.03 16.32 -4.58
N TYR A 109 -11.49 15.08 -4.46
CA TYR A 109 -12.92 14.77 -4.32
C TYR A 109 -13.50 15.40 -3.04
N ARG A 110 -12.78 15.28 -1.92
CA ARG A 110 -13.20 15.84 -0.64
C ARG A 110 -13.23 17.38 -0.63
N ASN A 111 -12.23 18.02 -1.25
CA ASN A 111 -12.17 19.48 -1.34
C ASN A 111 -13.16 20.02 -2.37
N GLY A 112 -13.44 19.27 -3.44
CA GLY A 112 -14.50 19.58 -4.40
C GLY A 112 -15.89 19.59 -3.77
N ILE A 113 -16.20 18.61 -2.91
CA ILE A 113 -17.44 18.60 -2.12
C ILE A 113 -17.54 19.84 -1.22
N LYS A 114 -16.45 20.22 -0.54
CA LYS A 114 -16.45 21.44 0.30
C LYS A 114 -16.72 22.75 -0.45
N ASN A 115 -16.44 22.79 -1.76
CA ASN A 115 -16.69 23.98 -2.58
C ASN A 115 -18.06 23.94 -3.28
N GLY A 116 -18.71 22.78 -3.39
CA GLY A 116 -20.03 22.62 -4.00
C GLY A 116 -21.20 22.97 -3.08
N ASP A 117 -21.02 22.91 -1.75
CA ASP A 117 -22.03 23.28 -0.75
C ASP A 117 -22.06 24.78 -0.40
N ARG A 118 -21.42 25.62 -1.22
CA ARG A 118 -21.40 27.10 -1.07
C ARG A 118 -22.13 27.83 -2.21
N ALA A 119 -22.91 27.11 -3.01
CA ALA A 119 -23.73 27.69 -4.09
C ALA A 119 -25.20 27.80 -3.66
#